data_AF-A0A8J3I0K4-F1
#
_entry.id   AF-A0A8J3I0K4-F1
#
_cell.length_a   1.000
_cell.length_b   1.000
_cell.length_c   1.000
_cell.angle_alpha   90.00
_cell.angle_beta   90.00
_cell.angle_gamma   90.00
#
_symmetry.space_group_name_H-M   'P 1'
#
loop_
_entity.id
_entity.type
_entity.pdbx_description
1 polymer ?
#
loop_
_entity_poly.entity_id
_entity_poly.type
_entity_poly.pdbx_seq_one_letter_code
_entity_poly.pdbx_strand_id
1 'polypeptide(L)'
;MSQEQTFGFLRTCMDKRFVAATRVAFERASGLSETGYWHESYAGGSAVPPVSGIGEEYAAAHGARVFGWQAHINNCGGQPGASDEEIASHLDSVIATKLKQYPNARHFRILASEQGIDIREVTP
;
A
#
# COMPACT_ATOMS: atom_id res chain seq x y z
N MET A 1 3.86 -24.43 -19.95
CA MET A 1 4.47 -23.52 -18.96
C MET A 1 3.37 -22.56 -18.54
N SER A 2 2.72 -22.79 -17.39
CA SER A 2 1.78 -21.80 -16.85
C SER A 2 2.59 -20.55 -16.56
N GLN A 3 2.13 -19.39 -17.03
CA GLN A 3 2.71 -18.13 -16.56
C GLN A 3 2.66 -18.16 -15.03
N GLU A 4 3.80 -18.00 -14.35
CA GLU A 4 3.81 -17.89 -12.90
C GLU A 4 2.87 -16.74 -12.53
N GLN A 5 1.76 -17.09 -11.88
CA GLN A 5 0.75 -16.11 -11.51
C GLN A 5 1.39 -15.17 -10.48
N THR A 6 1.66 -13.93 -10.90
CA THR A 6 2.22 -12.91 -10.02
C THR A 6 1.10 -12.38 -9.13
N PHE A 7 1.28 -12.49 -7.81
CA PHE A 7 0.33 -11.95 -6.83
C PHE A 7 0.80 -10.59 -6.30
N GLY A 8 -0.11 -9.90 -5.63
CA GLY A 8 0.19 -8.64 -4.95
C GLY A 8 -0.12 -8.63 -3.46
N PHE A 9 0.30 -7.56 -2.80
CA PHE A 9 -0.08 -7.22 -1.44
C PHE A 9 -0.42 -5.73 -1.39
N LEU A 10 -1.57 -5.38 -0.83
CA LEU A 10 -2.00 -4.01 -0.65
C LEU A 10 -2.19 -3.74 0.84
N ARG A 11 -1.54 -2.70 1.35
CA ARG A 11 -1.79 -2.19 2.70
C ARG A 11 -2.44 -0.82 2.62
N THR A 12 -3.57 -0.64 3.31
CA THR A 12 -4.31 0.62 3.31
C THR A 12 -4.67 1.10 4.70
N CYS A 13 -4.98 2.38 4.82
CA CYS A 13 -5.83 2.85 5.89
C CYS A 13 -7.23 2.23 5.74
N MET A 14 -7.87 1.94 6.86
CA MET A 14 -9.24 1.42 6.93
C MET A 14 -10.33 2.50 6.79
N ASP A 15 -9.96 3.75 6.53
CA ASP A 15 -10.93 4.83 6.36
C ASP A 15 -11.87 4.54 5.17
N LYS A 16 -13.17 4.47 5.48
CA LYS A 16 -14.24 4.14 4.53
C LYS A 16 -14.31 5.08 3.33
N ARG A 17 -13.78 6.31 3.46
CA ARG A 17 -13.75 7.30 2.37
C ARG A 17 -12.87 6.83 1.20
N PHE A 18 -11.80 6.11 1.49
CA PHE A 18 -10.71 5.90 0.51
C PHE A 18 -10.42 4.45 0.18
N VAL A 19 -10.80 3.50 1.04
CA VAL A 19 -10.42 2.09 0.91
C VAL A 19 -10.87 1.46 -0.41
N ALA A 20 -12.12 1.71 -0.84
CA ALA A 20 -12.64 1.14 -2.09
C ALA A 20 -11.96 1.75 -3.33
N ALA A 21 -11.82 3.08 -3.38
CA ALA A 21 -11.16 3.78 -4.48
C ALA A 21 -9.68 3.39 -4.60
N THR A 22 -9.00 3.18 -3.46
CA THR A 22 -7.61 2.70 -3.41
C THR A 22 -7.46 1.34 -4.07
N ARG A 23 -8.35 0.37 -3.77
CA ARG A 23 -8.32 -0.96 -4.39
C ARG A 23 -8.45 -0.89 -5.90
N VAL A 24 -9.42 -0.13 -6.39
CA VAL A 24 -9.63 0.07 -7.84
C VAL A 24 -8.40 0.71 -8.50
N ALA A 25 -7.81 1.73 -7.88
CA ALA A 25 -6.62 2.38 -8.39
C ALA A 25 -5.41 1.42 -8.44
N PHE A 26 -5.23 0.61 -7.39
CA PHE A 26 -4.16 -0.38 -7.31
C PHE A 26 -4.33 -1.48 -8.36
N GLU A 27 -5.53 -2.04 -8.52
CA GLU A 27 -5.84 -3.04 -9.56
C GLU A 27 -5.52 -2.50 -10.95
N ARG A 28 -5.94 -1.27 -11.25
CA ARG A 28 -5.65 -0.62 -12.53
C ARG A 28 -4.17 -0.40 -12.79
N ALA A 29 -3.42 0.05 -11.78
CA ALA A 29 -1.99 0.35 -11.91
C ALA A 29 -1.12 -0.90 -11.94
N SER A 30 -1.49 -1.93 -11.18
CA SER A 30 -0.75 -3.19 -11.08
C SER A 30 -1.06 -4.17 -12.21
N GLY A 31 -2.28 -4.12 -12.76
CA GLY A 31 -2.83 -5.13 -13.67
C GLY A 31 -3.39 -6.37 -12.97
N LEU A 32 -3.47 -6.36 -11.63
CA LEU A 32 -4.03 -7.46 -10.83
C LEU A 32 -5.56 -7.35 -10.75
N SER A 33 -6.25 -8.50 -10.66
CA SER A 33 -7.66 -8.56 -10.30
C SER A 33 -7.87 -8.48 -8.79
N GLU A 34 -9.12 -8.31 -8.36
CA GLU A 34 -9.51 -8.29 -6.94
C GLU A 34 -9.12 -9.53 -6.14
N THR A 35 -8.95 -10.69 -6.81
CA THR A 35 -8.48 -11.95 -6.20
C THR A 35 -6.96 -12.16 -6.35
N GLY A 36 -6.26 -11.22 -7.00
CA GLY A 36 -4.85 -11.30 -7.32
C GLY A 36 -3.93 -10.78 -6.22
N TYR A 37 -4.46 -10.37 -5.06
CA TYR A 37 -3.66 -9.82 -3.97
C TYR A 37 -4.28 -10.04 -2.60
N TRP A 38 -3.43 -10.03 -1.56
CA TRP A 38 -3.86 -9.90 -0.17
C TRP A 38 -4.05 -8.42 0.19
N HIS A 39 -5.09 -8.11 0.97
CA HIS A 39 -5.36 -6.76 1.44
C HIS A 39 -5.32 -6.69 2.96
N GLU A 40 -4.37 -5.91 3.49
CA GLU A 40 -4.27 -5.57 4.91
C GLU A 40 -4.79 -4.14 5.12
N SER A 41 -5.63 -3.94 6.13
CA SER A 41 -6.22 -2.62 6.40
C SER A 41 -6.30 -2.33 7.89
N TYR A 42 -5.79 -1.17 8.30
CA TYR A 42 -5.81 -0.71 9.70
C TYR A 42 -5.68 0.83 9.79
N ALA A 43 -5.72 1.41 10.99
CA ALA A 43 -5.70 2.86 11.17
C ALA A 43 -4.36 3.44 10.69
N GLY A 44 -4.39 4.44 9.80
CA GLY A 44 -3.18 5.10 9.28
C GLY A 44 -2.49 4.38 8.12
N GLY A 45 -2.82 3.11 7.88
CA GLY A 45 -2.27 2.34 6.77
C GLY A 45 -0.75 2.23 6.79
N SER A 46 -0.13 2.29 5.62
CA SER A 46 1.31 2.14 5.47
C SER A 46 2.15 3.25 6.08
N ALA A 47 1.58 4.42 6.40
CA ALA A 47 2.28 5.49 7.08
C ALA A 47 2.42 5.25 8.61
N VAL A 48 1.80 4.20 9.13
CA VAL A 48 1.95 3.78 10.53
C VAL A 48 2.56 2.37 10.57
N PRO A 49 3.57 2.13 11.42
CA PRO A 49 4.13 0.79 11.58
C PRO A 49 3.03 -0.22 11.93
N PRO A 50 2.95 -1.36 11.22
CA PRO A 50 1.97 -2.38 11.58
C PRO A 50 2.31 -2.99 12.94
N VAL A 51 1.29 -3.49 13.64
CA VAL A 51 1.48 -4.26 14.88
C VAL A 51 2.34 -5.51 14.65
N SER A 52 2.30 -6.06 13.44
CA SER A 52 3.08 -7.23 13.03
C SER A 52 3.39 -7.19 11.52
N GLY A 53 4.54 -7.72 11.13
CA GLY A 53 4.92 -7.93 9.73
C GLY A 53 4.31 -9.18 9.08
N ILE A 54 3.62 -10.03 9.84
CA ILE A 54 3.20 -11.38 9.41
C ILE A 54 2.38 -11.36 8.11
N GLY A 55 1.45 -10.41 7.93
CA GLY A 55 0.62 -10.37 6.72
C GLY A 55 1.43 -10.13 5.44
N GLU A 56 2.40 -9.22 5.51
CA GLU A 56 3.30 -8.86 4.42
C GLU A 56 4.30 -10.00 4.13
N GLU A 57 4.89 -10.57 5.18
CA GLU A 57 5.81 -11.71 5.09
C GLU A 57 5.12 -12.95 4.50
N TYR A 58 3.90 -13.24 4.96
CA TYR A 58 3.07 -14.31 4.43
C TYR A 58 2.81 -14.10 2.93
N ALA A 59 2.33 -12.92 2.52
CA ALA A 59 2.07 -12.62 1.12
C ALA A 59 3.31 -12.78 0.25
N ALA A 60 4.46 -12.26 0.70
CA ALA A 60 5.73 -12.38 -0.01
C ALA A 60 6.18 -13.85 -0.17
N ALA A 61 6.05 -14.66 0.89
CA ALA A 61 6.34 -16.09 0.88
C ALA A 61 5.40 -16.89 -0.04
N HIS A 62 4.20 -16.39 -0.29
CA HIS A 62 3.19 -17.00 -1.16
C HIS A 62 3.14 -16.38 -2.57
N GLY A 63 4.19 -15.67 -2.98
CA GLY A 63 4.36 -15.22 -4.37
C GLY A 63 3.95 -13.79 -4.65
N ALA A 64 3.67 -12.96 -3.64
CA ALA A 64 3.49 -11.53 -3.86
C ALA A 64 4.79 -10.90 -4.41
N ARG A 65 4.69 -10.22 -5.56
CA ARG A 65 5.77 -9.44 -6.18
C ARG A 65 5.34 -8.05 -6.60
N VAL A 66 4.11 -7.65 -6.27
CA VAL A 66 3.59 -6.30 -6.50
C VAL A 66 3.00 -5.76 -5.21
N PHE A 67 3.59 -4.71 -4.67
CA PHE A 67 3.21 -4.17 -3.37
C PHE A 67 2.61 -2.77 -3.49
N GLY A 68 1.45 -2.54 -2.87
CA GLY A 68 0.82 -1.22 -2.73
C GLY A 68 0.92 -0.73 -1.29
N TRP A 69 1.44 0.48 -1.12
CA TRP A 69 1.61 1.11 0.18
C TRP A 69 0.76 2.38 0.24
N GLN A 70 -0.34 2.34 0.99
CA GLN A 70 -1.30 3.43 1.03
C GLN A 70 -1.38 4.11 2.40
N ALA A 71 -1.41 5.43 2.36
CA ALA A 71 -1.89 6.29 3.43
C ALA A 71 -2.90 7.30 2.85
N HIS A 72 -3.75 7.88 3.70
CA HIS A 72 -4.60 9.00 3.29
C HIS A 72 -4.30 10.24 4.10
N ILE A 73 -4.48 11.38 3.45
CA ILE A 73 -4.42 12.70 4.04
C ILE A 73 -5.85 13.18 4.40
N ASN A 74 -6.02 14.46 4.72
CA ASN A 74 -7.31 15.04 5.11
C ASN A 74 -7.85 14.44 6.41
N ASN A 75 -7.12 14.72 7.50
CA ASN A 75 -7.45 14.37 8.89
C ASN A 75 -7.52 12.85 9.13
N CYS A 76 -6.37 12.19 9.06
CA CYS A 76 -6.27 10.75 9.33
C CYS A 76 -6.41 10.45 10.83
N GLY A 77 -7.49 9.77 11.23
CA GLY A 77 -7.70 9.33 12.61
C GLY A 77 -6.65 8.33 13.12
N GLY A 78 -5.91 7.67 12.23
CA GLY A 78 -4.78 6.81 12.59
C GLY A 78 -3.47 7.56 12.87
N GLN A 79 -3.42 8.87 12.60
CA GLN A 79 -2.27 9.74 12.86
C GLN A 79 -2.77 11.08 13.42
N PRO A 80 -3.32 11.10 14.65
CA PRO A 80 -3.89 12.30 15.24
C PRO A 80 -2.84 13.41 15.38
N GLY A 81 -3.17 14.60 14.87
CA GLY A 81 -2.32 15.79 14.94
C GLY A 81 -1.25 15.88 13.86
N ALA A 82 -1.06 14.84 13.03
CA ALA A 82 -0.16 14.91 11.88
C ALA A 82 -0.78 15.74 10.74
N SER A 83 0.04 16.60 10.15
CA SER A 83 -0.25 17.29 8.89
C SER A 83 -0.23 16.34 7.70
N ASP A 84 -0.81 16.78 6.59
CA ASP A 84 -0.84 16.03 5.34
C ASP A 84 0.60 15.76 4.81
N GLU A 85 1.51 16.73 4.99
CA GLU A 85 2.92 16.62 4.66
C GLU A 85 3.67 15.60 5.53
N GLU A 86 3.38 15.57 6.83
CA GLU A 86 3.97 14.58 7.76
C GLU A 86 3.52 13.16 7.40
N ILE A 87 2.23 12.97 7.11
CA ILE A 87 1.69 11.67 6.68
C ILE A 87 2.37 11.20 5.39
N ALA A 88 2.52 12.09 4.40
CA ALA A 88 3.20 11.79 3.15
C ALA A 88 4.68 11.40 3.39
N SER A 89 5.38 12.12 4.28
CA SER A 89 6.78 11.86 4.63
C SER A 89 6.96 10.52 5.36
N HIS A 90 6.03 10.17 6.26
CA HIS A 90 6.02 8.87 6.91
C HIS A 90 5.83 7.73 5.91
N LEU A 91 4.88 7.88 4.97
CA LEU A 91 4.67 6.91 3.90
C LEU A 91 5.94 6.69 3.08
N ASP A 92 6.61 7.78 2.68
CA ASP A 92 7.84 7.71 1.88
C ASP A 92 8.98 7.01 2.64
N SER A 93 9.09 7.25 3.95
CA SER A 93 10.08 6.58 4.81
C SER A 93 9.85 5.07 4.92
N VAL A 94 8.58 4.66 5.00
CA VAL A 94 8.21 3.24 5.01
C VAL A 94 8.51 2.60 3.65
N ILE A 95 8.14 3.25 2.55
CA ILE A 95 8.41 2.74 1.20
C ILE A 95 9.91 2.53 0.97
N ALA A 96 10.76 3.48 1.39
CA ALA A 96 12.20 3.33 1.30
C ALA A 96 12.74 2.09 2.04
N THR A 97 12.13 1.73 3.17
CA THR A 97 12.43 0.48 3.87
C THR A 97 11.97 -0.75 3.08
N LYS A 98 10.77 -0.69 2.51
CA LYS A 98 10.19 -1.81 1.75
C LYS A 98 10.90 -2.09 0.43
N LEU A 99 11.40 -1.07 -0.25
CA LEU A 99 12.24 -1.23 -1.43
C LEU A 99 13.53 -2.02 -1.12
N LYS A 100 14.11 -1.83 0.07
CA LYS A 100 15.28 -2.62 0.51
C LYS A 100 14.90 -4.04 0.92
N GLN A 101 13.71 -4.21 1.51
CA GLN A 101 13.21 -5.50 1.98
C GLN A 101 12.77 -6.42 0.82
N TYR A 102 12.20 -5.85 -0.25
CA TYR A 102 11.71 -6.58 -1.42
C TYR A 102 12.25 -6.00 -2.74
N PRO A 103 13.58 -6.02 -2.96
CA PRO A 103 14.23 -5.26 -4.03
C PRO A 103 13.86 -5.70 -5.46
N ASN A 104 13.33 -6.91 -5.62
CA ASN A 104 12.92 -7.47 -6.91
C ASN A 104 11.40 -7.37 -7.16
N ALA A 105 10.68 -6.69 -6.28
CA ALA A 105 9.24 -6.49 -6.42
C ALA A 105 8.94 -5.11 -7.03
N ARG A 106 7.74 -4.96 -7.57
CA ARG A 106 7.19 -3.66 -7.98
C ARG A 106 6.51 -3.00 -6.78
N HIS A 107 6.77 -1.72 -6.57
CA HIS A 107 6.20 -0.98 -5.43
C HIS A 107 5.37 0.20 -5.94
N PHE A 108 4.19 0.36 -5.37
CA PHE A 108 3.30 1.48 -5.63
C PHE A 108 3.17 2.33 -4.37
N ARG A 109 3.52 3.61 -4.50
CA ARG A 109 3.16 4.63 -3.53
C ARG A 109 1.73 5.08 -3.82
N ILE A 110 0.88 5.07 -2.80
CA ILE A 110 -0.52 5.47 -2.94
C ILE A 110 -0.87 6.50 -1.86
N LEU A 111 -1.21 7.71 -2.28
CA LEU A 111 -1.70 8.76 -1.40
C LEU A 111 -3.16 9.05 -1.74
N ALA A 112 -4.06 8.76 -0.80
CA ALA A 112 -5.48 9.03 -0.98
C ALA A 112 -5.86 10.37 -0.36
N SER A 113 -6.71 11.12 -1.05
CA SER A 113 -7.27 12.38 -0.57
C SER A 113 -8.72 12.52 -1.02
N GLU A 114 -9.40 13.54 -0.52
CA GLU A 114 -10.77 13.87 -0.96
C GLU A 114 -10.84 14.30 -2.43
N GLN A 115 -9.69 14.60 -3.07
CA GLN A 115 -9.59 14.93 -4.49
C GLN A 115 -9.33 13.70 -5.37
N GLY A 116 -8.99 12.55 -4.78
CA GLY A 116 -8.77 11.30 -5.52
C GLY A 116 -7.64 10.43 -4.96
N ILE A 117 -7.19 9.49 -5.79
CA ILE A 117 -6.06 8.59 -5.46
C ILE A 117 -4.87 8.98 -6.34
N ASP A 118 -3.81 9.49 -5.72
CA ASP A 118 -2.50 9.62 -6.35
C ASP A 118 -1.74 8.29 -6.21
N ILE A 119 -1.44 7.65 -7.33
CA ILE A 119 -0.72 6.37 -7.38
C ILE A 119 0.41 6.43 -8.39
N ARG A 120 1.60 6.03 -7.95
CA ARG A 120 2.79 5.93 -8.81
C ARG A 120 3.65 4.75 -8.44
N GLU A 121 4.21 4.09 -9.45
CA GLU A 121 5.25 3.09 -9.25
C GLU A 121 6.54 3.79 -8.78
N VAL A 122 7.22 3.19 -7.82
CA VAL A 122 8.46 3.70 -7.23
C VAL A 122 9.55 2.66 -7.36
N THR A 123 10.74 3.11 -7.73
CA THR A 123 11.93 2.28 -7.88
C THR A 123 12.91 2.55 -6.74
N PRO A 124 13.81 1.59 -6.43
CA PRO A 124 14.93 1.81 -5.51
C PRO A 124 15.79 3.02 -5.87
#